data_AF-A0A654B7U6-F1
#
_entry.id   AF-A0A654B7U6-F1
#
_cell.length_a   1.000
_cell.length_b   1.000
_cell.length_c   1.000
_cell.angle_alpha   90.00
_cell.angle_beta   90.00
_cell.angle_gamma   90.00
#
_symmetry.space_group_name_H-M   'P 1'
#
loop_
_entity.id
_entity.type
_entity.pdbx_description
1 polymer ?
#
loop_
_entity_poly.entity_id
_entity_poly.type
_entity_poly.pdbx_seq_one_letter_code
_entity_poly.pdbx_strand_id
1 'polypeptide(L)' 'MAVRDAGESGARAVALAAEAQAALLSLPGVAGWRVVTAVPLRNVLVSESAGRWSALVDVRVRIMAED' A
#
# COMPACT_ATOMS: atom_id res chain seq x y z
N MET A 1 -0.76 3.07 -4.48
CA MET A 1 -1.23 3.99 -3.42
C MET A 1 -0.05 4.82 -2.93
N ALA A 2 -0.26 6.06 -2.46
CA ALA A 2 0.80 6.90 -1.89
C ALA A 2 0.54 7.15 -0.39
N VAL A 3 1.54 6.92 0.45
CA VAL A 3 1.59 7.30 1.87
C VAL A 3 2.47 8.53 1.99
N ARG A 4 1.89 9.64 2.47
CA ARG A 4 2.60 10.91 2.65
C ARG A 4 2.85 11.12 4.14
N ASP A 5 4.10 11.38 4.49
CA ASP A 5 4.51 11.71 5.85
C ASP A 5 5.19 13.08 5.88
N ALA A 6 4.64 13.96 6.73
CA ALA A 6 5.23 15.23 7.12
C ALA A 6 5.55 15.16 8.62
N GLY A 7 6.40 14.20 9.00
CA GLY A 7 6.50 13.75 10.37
C GLY A 7 7.90 13.79 10.95
N GLU A 8 8.87 13.17 10.29
CA GLU A 8 10.17 12.93 10.96
C GLU A 8 11.26 12.48 10.00
N SER A 9 11.06 11.33 9.36
CA SER A 9 12.13 10.62 8.67
C SER A 9 11.57 9.66 7.64
N GLY A 10 12.39 9.32 6.64
CA GLY A 10 12.05 8.31 5.64
C GLY A 10 11.76 6.93 6.26
N ALA A 11 12.37 6.61 7.42
CA ALA A 11 12.14 5.34 8.11
C ALA A 11 10.70 5.18 8.59
N ARG A 12 10.09 6.26 9.11
CA ARG A 12 8.68 6.24 9.51
C ARG A 12 7.75 6.08 8.31
N ALA A 13 8.03 6.79 7.22
CA ALA A 13 7.27 6.64 5.97
C ALA A 13 7.33 5.21 5.41
N VAL A 14 8.48 4.54 5.55
CA VAL A 14 8.63 3.12 5.19
C VAL A 14 7.80 2.21 6.10
N ALA A 15 7.80 2.43 7.41
CA ALA A 15 7.00 1.64 8.34
C ALA A 15 5.50 1.76 8.05
N LEU A 16 5.00 2.99 7.86
CA LEU A 16 3.61 3.25 7.49
C LEU A 16 3.25 2.61 6.13
N ALA A 17 4.15 2.66 5.15
CA ALA A 17 3.96 1.99 3.87
C ALA A 17 3.89 0.47 4.00
N ALA A 18 4.68 -0.14 4.89
CA ALA A 18 4.66 -1.58 5.14
C ALA A 18 3.33 -2.01 5.79
N GLU A 19 2.83 -1.26 6.77
CA GLU A 19 1.52 -1.50 7.38
C GLU A 19 0.40 -1.38 6.35
N ALA A 20 0.45 -0.34 5.51
CA ALA A 20 -0.53 -0.14 4.47
C ALA A 20 -0.48 -1.25 3.40
N GLN A 21 0.71 -1.73 3.03
CA GLN A 21 0.84 -2.91 2.17
C GLN A 21 0.23 -4.15 2.82
N ALA A 22 0.51 -4.41 4.10
CA ALA A 22 -0.03 -5.56 4.80
C ALA A 22 -1.57 -5.54 4.81
N ALA A 23 -2.18 -4.38 5.05
CA ALA A 23 -3.62 -4.22 4.97
C ALA A 23 -4.18 -4.46 3.56
N LEU A 24 -3.47 -4.03 2.50
CA LEU A 24 -3.87 -4.31 1.12
C LEU A 24 -3.81 -5.80 0.78
N LEU A 25 -2.81 -6.52 1.32
CA LEU A 25 -2.65 -7.95 1.10
C LEU A 25 -3.66 -8.79 1.90
N SER A 26 -4.26 -8.24 2.95
CA SER A 26 -5.31 -8.87 3.74
C SER A 26 -6.71 -8.37 3.40
N LEU A 27 -6.88 -7.67 2.26
CA LEU A 27 -8.19 -7.17 1.83
C LEU A 27 -9.21 -8.31 1.77
N PRO A 28 -10.36 -8.16 2.46
CA PRO A 28 -11.45 -9.10 2.30
C PRO A 28 -12.08 -8.95 0.91
N GLY A 29 -12.90 -9.94 0.53
CA GLY A 29 -13.84 -9.75 -0.58
C GLY A 29 -14.78 -8.56 -0.33
N VAL A 30 -15.36 -8.05 -1.40
CA VAL A 30 -16.41 -7.03 -1.36
C VAL A 30 -17.68 -7.63 -1.95
N ALA A 31 -18.87 -7.18 -1.53
CA ALA A 31 -20.12 -7.87 -1.86
C ALA A 31 -20.24 -8.24 -3.35
N GLY A 32 -20.39 -9.53 -3.64
CA GLY A 32 -20.48 -10.09 -4.99
C GLY A 32 -19.13 -10.29 -5.69
N TRP A 33 -18.01 -10.05 -5.01
CA TRP A 33 -16.65 -10.15 -5.55
C TRP A 33 -15.67 -10.69 -4.50
N ARG A 34 -15.10 -11.86 -4.76
CA ARG A 34 -14.04 -12.42 -3.94
C ARG A 34 -12.66 -11.98 -4.43
N VAL A 35 -11.75 -11.71 -3.49
CA VAL A 35 -10.32 -11.55 -3.77
C VAL A 35 -9.72 -12.92 -4.04
N VAL A 36 -9.12 -13.11 -5.21
CA VAL A 36 -8.46 -14.36 -5.62
C VAL A 36 -6.96 -14.31 -5.30
N THR A 37 -6.33 -13.18 -5.62
CA THR A 37 -4.92 -12.92 -5.27
C THR A 37 -4.71 -11.45 -4.96
N ALA A 38 -3.78 -11.17 -4.06
CA ALA A 38 -3.21 -9.84 -3.85
C ALA A 38 -1.69 -9.99 -3.82
N VAL A 39 -0.97 -9.32 -4.74
CA VAL A 39 0.48 -9.46 -4.87
C VAL A 39 1.17 -8.09 -4.88
N PRO A 40 2.23 -7.89 -4.07
CA PRO A 40 3.02 -6.66 -4.14
C PRO A 40 3.78 -6.62 -5.47
N LEU A 41 3.85 -5.43 -6.06
CA LEU A 41 4.57 -5.20 -7.31
C LEU A 41 5.80 -4.32 -7.10
N ARG A 42 5.62 -3.19 -6.42
CA ARG A 42 6.63 -2.13 -6.31
C ARG A 42 6.41 -1.34 -5.04
N ASN A 43 7.51 -1.04 -4.35
CA ASN A 43 7.57 -0.03 -3.31
C ASN A 43 8.66 0.99 -3.63
N VAL A 44 8.38 2.28 -3.46
CA VAL A 44 9.35 3.36 -3.69
C VAL A 44 9.22 4.40 -2.59
N LEU A 45 10.34 4.81 -1.99
CA LEU A 45 10.40 5.95 -1.09
C LEU A 45 11.01 7.15 -1.84
N VAL A 46 10.34 8.30 -1.76
CA VAL A 46 10.75 9.56 -2.39
C VAL A 46 10.86 10.63 -1.32
N SER A 47 12.00 11.34 -1.29
CA SER A 47 12.14 12.59 -0.55
C SER A 47 11.59 13.72 -1.40
N GLU A 48 10.55 14.42 -0.91
CA GLU A 48 9.97 15.57 -1.61
C GLU A 48 10.65 16.88 -1.19
N SER A 49 11.07 16.96 0.07
CA SER A 49 11.90 18.02 0.64
C SER A 49 12.43 17.60 2.01
N ALA A 50 13.20 18.45 2.67
CA ALA A 50 13.55 18.25 4.09
C ALA A 50 12.30 17.96 4.92
N GLY A 51 12.30 16.82 5.62
CA GLY A 51 11.20 16.37 6.49
C GLY A 51 9.91 15.92 5.78
N ARG A 52 9.85 15.88 4.44
CA ARG A 52 8.68 15.43 3.69
C ARG A 52 9.01 14.22 2.82
N TRP A 53 8.27 13.14 3.05
CA TRP A 53 8.49 11.86 2.39
C TRP A 53 7.19 11.32 1.81
N SER A 54 7.31 10.72 0.63
CA SER A 54 6.25 9.97 -0.03
C SER A 54 6.70 8.54 -0.27
N ALA A 55 5.94 7.58 0.24
CA ALA A 55 6.12 6.16 -0.06
C ALA A 55 5.01 5.69 -1.01
N LEU A 56 5.38 5.12 -2.14
CA LEU A 56 4.48 4.48 -3.09
C LEU A 56 4.45 2.99 -2.82
N VAL A 57 3.25 2.42 -2.73
CA VAL A 57 2.97 0.99 -2.57
C VAL A 57 2.03 0.55 -3.68
N ASP A 58 2.51 -0.32 -4.56
CA ASP A 58 1.73 -0.87 -5.67
C ASP A 58 1.45 -2.35 -5.42
N VAL A 59 0.16 -2.69 -5.33
CA VAL A 59 -0.34 -4.06 -5.16
C VAL A 59 -1.31 -4.35 -6.30
N ARG A 60 -1.17 -5.52 -6.92
CA ARG A 60 -2.15 -6.03 -7.89
C ARG A 60 -3.12 -6.94 -7.17
N VAL A 61 -4.40 -6.58 -7.21
CA VAL A 61 -5.49 -7.40 -6.67
C VAL A 61 -6.27 -8.01 -7.83
N ARG A 62 -6.46 -9.32 -7.83
CA ARG A 62 -7.34 -10.03 -8.75
C ARG A 62 -8.62 -10.40 -8.03
N ILE A 63 -9.75 -9.98 -8.59
CA ILE A 63 -11.08 -10.30 -8.09
C ILE A 63 -11.85 -11.19 -9.08
N MET A 64 -12.83 -11.92 -8.56
CA MET A 64 -13.75 -12.75 -9.33
C MET A 64 -15.15 -12.56 -8.76
N ALA A 65 -16.18 -12.57 -9.62
CA ALA A 65 -17.55 -12.53 -9.16
C ALA A 65 -17.86 -13.75 -8.26
N GLU A 66 -18.66 -13.53 -7.24
CA GLU A 66 -19.24 -14.60 -6.42
C GLU A 66 -20.51 -15.12 -7.13
N ASP A 67 -20.71 -16.44 -7.09
CA ASP A 67 -21.87 -17.13 -7.69
C ASP A 67 -23.15 -16.93 -6.86
#